data_AF-A0A9R0VBZ8-F1
#
_entry.id   AF-A0A9R0VBZ8-F1
#
_cell.length_a   1.000
_cell.length_b   1.000
_cell.length_c   1.000
_cell.angle_alpha   90.00
_cell.angle_beta   90.00
_cell.angle_gamma   90.00
#
_symmetry.space_group_name_H-M   'P 1'
#
loop_
_entity.id
_entity.type
_entity.pdbx_description
1 polymer ?
#
loop_
_entity_poly.entity_id
_entity_poly.type
_entity_poly.pdbx_seq_one_letter_code
_entity_poly.pdbx_strand_id
1 'polypeptide(L)'
;MIHMLIRALHEKERRRKGGTTRTQFFLVAFVCSFAYYIFPGYLFEMLTSISWICWIFPTSVVAQQLGSGLHGLGIGAIGLDWSSISSYLGSPLSSPLFATANIAAGFFIYIYVVTPIAYWFNVYEARNFPIFSDGLFTATGQKYNISSIVDSEFHFDANAYEKNGPLYISTFFAVSYGLGFACLTATIVHVLLFHGSEIWQLSKSAFQDRKMDVHTKLMRRYRQVPEWWFICILVASAAITVFTCEYYIEQLQLPWWGILLACALSIFYTLPIGIITATTNQTPGLNIITEYIMGYLYPGRPVANMCFKVYGHVAPRQALAFLQDFKLGHYMKIPPRTMFMAQVSYYTRHTNNDRYLSEDNHI
;
A
#
# COMPACT_ATOMS: atom_id res chain seq x y z
N MET A 1 2.57 -8.05 15.46
CA MET A 1 3.55 -7.42 16.39
C MET A 1 2.88 -6.74 17.58
N ILE A 2 1.91 -5.83 17.37
CA ILE A 2 1.20 -5.11 18.46
C ILE A 2 0.47 -6.05 19.44
N HIS A 3 -0.20 -7.10 18.97
CA HIS A 3 -0.85 -8.08 19.86
C HIS A 3 0.16 -8.81 20.78
N MET A 4 1.35 -9.12 20.27
CA MET A 4 2.42 -9.77 21.03
C MET A 4 3.07 -8.80 22.03
N LEU A 5 3.19 -7.53 21.66
CA LEU A 5 3.64 -6.43 22.53
C LEU A 5 2.66 -6.20 23.68
N ILE A 6 1.37 -6.05 23.37
CA ILE A 6 0.31 -5.84 24.38
C ILE A 6 0.23 -7.05 25.30
N ARG A 7 0.27 -8.27 24.75
CA ARG A 7 0.28 -9.48 25.57
C ARG A 7 1.53 -9.58 26.44
N ALA A 8 2.70 -9.21 25.92
CA ALA A 8 3.94 -9.16 26.72
C ALA A 8 3.88 -8.11 27.83
N LEU A 9 3.19 -6.97 27.62
CA LEU A 9 3.03 -5.92 28.62
C LEU A 9 1.93 -6.20 29.66
N HIS A 10 0.89 -6.96 29.30
CA HIS A 10 -0.28 -7.18 30.15
C HIS A 10 -0.25 -8.50 30.94
N GLU A 11 0.51 -9.49 30.48
CA GLU A 11 0.59 -10.80 31.12
C GLU A 11 1.61 -10.74 32.28
N LYS A 12 1.15 -10.91 33.53
CA LYS A 12 2.03 -10.93 34.72
C LYS A 12 2.99 -12.11 34.64
N GLU A 13 4.25 -11.84 34.34
CA GLU A 13 5.27 -12.87 34.16
C GLU A 13 5.87 -13.33 35.51
N ARG A 14 5.88 -14.65 35.74
CA ARG A 14 6.63 -15.25 36.86
C ARG A 14 8.10 -15.39 36.44
N ARG A 15 8.98 -14.61 37.07
CA ARG A 15 10.43 -14.63 36.82
C ARG A 15 11.02 -16.01 37.09
N ARG A 16 11.51 -16.68 36.05
CA ARG A 16 12.29 -17.92 36.18
C ARG A 16 13.68 -17.54 36.72
N LYS A 17 14.13 -18.17 37.82
CA LYS A 17 15.45 -17.88 38.42
C LYS A 17 16.55 -18.12 37.37
N GLY A 18 17.31 -17.07 37.03
CA GLY A 18 18.43 -17.11 36.07
C GLY A 18 18.13 -16.62 34.64
N GLY A 19 16.89 -16.27 34.29
CA GLY A 19 16.52 -15.76 32.96
C GLY A 19 16.19 -14.26 32.90
N THR A 20 16.25 -13.68 31.71
CA THR A 20 15.70 -12.36 31.41
C THR A 20 14.17 -12.42 31.35
N THR A 21 13.49 -11.34 31.77
CA THR A 21 12.03 -11.21 31.56
C THR A 21 11.74 -10.89 30.09
N ARG A 22 10.54 -11.23 29.59
CA ARG A 22 10.13 -10.90 28.20
C ARG A 22 10.24 -9.40 27.93
N THR A 23 9.88 -8.56 28.89
CA THR A 23 9.98 -7.10 28.78
C THR A 23 11.43 -6.63 28.73
N GLN A 24 12.33 -7.21 29.53
CA GLN A 24 13.76 -6.87 29.46
C GLN A 24 14.37 -7.33 28.15
N PHE A 25 14.07 -8.53 27.66
CA PHE A 25 14.52 -9.00 26.35
C PHE A 25 14.02 -8.08 25.23
N PHE A 26 12.73 -7.68 25.29
CA PHE A 26 12.16 -6.73 24.34
C PHE A 26 12.90 -5.38 24.36
N LEU A 27 13.15 -4.81 25.54
CA LEU A 27 13.87 -3.54 25.67
C LEU A 27 15.31 -3.63 25.16
N VAL A 28 16.02 -4.72 25.47
CA VAL A 28 17.38 -4.96 24.95
C VAL A 28 17.34 -5.07 23.43
N ALA A 29 16.44 -5.88 22.87
CA ALA A 29 16.29 -6.03 21.43
C ALA A 29 15.90 -4.70 20.75
N PHE A 30 15.03 -3.91 21.37
CA PHE A 30 14.63 -2.59 20.89
C PHE A 30 15.80 -1.61 20.84
N VAL A 31 16.57 -1.49 21.93
CA VAL A 31 17.74 -0.60 21.99
C VAL A 31 18.83 -1.07 21.03
N CYS A 32 19.12 -2.37 20.96
CA CYS A 32 20.07 -2.92 20.00
C CYS A 32 19.64 -2.69 18.55
N SER A 33 18.35 -2.88 18.24
CA SER A 33 17.82 -2.63 16.91
C SER A 33 17.88 -1.13 16.56
N PHE A 34 17.51 -0.25 17.49
CA PHE A 34 17.60 1.20 17.30
C PHE A 34 19.04 1.64 17.03
N ALA A 35 20.00 1.19 17.85
CA ALA A 35 21.41 1.47 17.64
C ALA A 35 21.92 0.89 16.30
N TYR A 36 21.46 -0.32 15.93
CA TYR A 36 21.82 -0.94 14.66
C TYR A 36 21.34 -0.12 13.47
N TYR A 37 20.09 0.37 13.46
CA TYR A 37 19.51 1.12 12.33
C TYR A 37 20.23 2.45 12.03
N ILE A 38 20.91 3.06 13.00
CA ILE A 38 21.76 4.24 12.76
C ILE A 38 22.90 3.88 11.77
N PHE A 39 23.34 2.63 11.77
CA PHE A 39 24.45 2.18 10.95
C PHE A 39 24.11 2.12 9.45
N PRO A 40 23.14 1.30 8.97
CA PRO A 40 22.76 1.30 7.57
C PRO A 40 21.95 2.55 7.17
N GLY A 41 21.31 3.25 8.12
CA GLY A 41 20.46 4.39 7.81
C GLY A 41 21.16 5.75 7.74
N TYR A 42 22.35 5.89 8.32
CA TYR A 42 23.04 7.19 8.38
C TYR A 42 24.56 7.09 8.25
N LEU A 43 25.20 6.18 9.00
CA LEU A 43 26.68 6.12 9.01
C LEU A 43 27.26 5.43 7.76
N PHE A 44 26.62 4.35 7.32
CA PHE A 44 27.08 3.51 6.23
C PHE A 44 25.89 3.00 5.40
N GLU A 45 25.34 3.90 4.58
CA GLU A 45 24.22 3.61 3.69
C GLU A 45 24.48 2.42 2.75
N MET A 46 25.75 2.14 2.45
CA MET A 46 26.14 0.98 1.67
C MET A 46 25.62 -0.37 2.22
N LEU A 47 25.43 -0.51 3.54
CA LEU A 47 24.91 -1.75 4.13
C LEU A 47 23.47 -2.07 3.71
N THR A 48 22.74 -1.09 3.18
CA THR A 48 21.37 -1.31 2.66
C THR A 48 21.35 -2.13 1.38
N SER A 49 22.41 -2.06 0.57
CA SER A 49 22.50 -2.79 -0.70
C SER A 49 23.96 -3.10 -1.05
N ILE A 50 24.48 -4.21 -0.54
CA ILE A 50 25.80 -4.72 -0.90
C ILE A 50 25.70 -5.53 -2.19
N SER A 51 26.01 -4.87 -3.31
CA SER A 51 26.02 -5.48 -4.65
C SER A 51 27.42 -6.00 -5.02
N TRP A 52 27.75 -7.24 -4.62
CA TRP A 52 29.09 -7.82 -4.87
C TRP A 52 29.42 -7.94 -6.37
N ILE A 53 28.41 -8.15 -7.23
CA ILE A 53 28.61 -8.20 -8.70
C ILE A 53 29.15 -6.85 -9.21
N CYS A 54 28.66 -5.74 -8.68
CA CYS A 54 29.12 -4.40 -9.05
C CYS A 54 30.56 -4.14 -8.55
N TRP A 55 30.98 -4.78 -7.46
CA TRP A 55 32.35 -4.70 -6.95
C TRP A 55 33.36 -5.49 -7.80
N ILE A 56 32.99 -6.69 -8.26
CA ILE A 56 33.88 -7.50 -9.10
C ILE A 56 34.03 -6.87 -10.50
N PHE A 57 32.96 -6.28 -11.03
CA PHE A 57 32.94 -5.70 -12.37
C PHE A 57 32.54 -4.22 -12.36
N PRO A 58 33.38 -3.33 -11.82
CA PRO A 58 33.01 -1.92 -11.61
C PRO A 58 32.85 -1.13 -12.91
N THR A 59 33.48 -1.55 -14.00
CA THR A 59 33.44 -0.83 -15.29
C THR A 59 32.38 -1.36 -16.25
N SER A 60 31.74 -2.49 -15.95
CA SER A 60 30.76 -3.11 -16.85
C SER A 60 29.36 -2.58 -16.59
N VAL A 61 28.80 -1.87 -17.57
CA VAL A 61 27.42 -1.35 -17.52
C VAL A 61 26.42 -2.49 -17.34
N VAL A 62 26.64 -3.63 -18.00
CA VAL A 62 25.75 -4.79 -17.88
C VAL A 62 25.81 -5.39 -16.47
N ALA A 63 27.00 -5.49 -15.87
CA ALA A 63 27.14 -5.99 -14.51
C ALA A 63 26.48 -5.06 -13.48
N GLN A 64 26.53 -3.75 -13.70
CA GLN A 64 25.84 -2.77 -12.87
C GLN A 64 24.32 -2.84 -13.03
N GLN A 65 23.81 -2.94 -14.26
CA GLN A 65 22.37 -3.08 -14.53
C GLN A 65 21.77 -4.36 -13.93
N LEU A 66 22.53 -5.46 -13.95
CA LEU A 66 22.09 -6.73 -13.37
C LEU A 66 22.26 -6.77 -11.85
N GLY A 67 23.39 -6.31 -11.32
CA GLY A 67 23.79 -6.51 -9.93
C GLY A 67 23.41 -5.39 -8.95
N SER A 68 23.15 -4.17 -9.43
CA SER A 68 22.82 -3.04 -8.56
C SER A 68 21.45 -3.24 -7.91
N GLY A 69 21.37 -3.20 -6.58
CA GLY A 69 20.11 -3.32 -5.85
C GLY A 69 19.25 -2.05 -5.85
N LEU A 70 19.87 -0.88 -6.07
CA LEU A 70 19.17 0.42 -6.07
C LEU A 70 18.81 0.91 -7.47
N HIS A 71 19.65 0.63 -8.46
CA HIS A 71 19.53 1.17 -9.81
C HIS A 71 19.49 0.07 -10.89
N GLY A 72 19.29 -1.18 -10.48
CA GLY A 72 19.33 -2.35 -11.36
C GLY A 72 18.40 -3.45 -10.87
N LEU A 73 18.58 -4.66 -11.41
CA LEU A 73 17.75 -5.81 -11.08
C LEU A 73 18.09 -6.45 -9.72
N GLY A 74 19.20 -6.05 -9.08
CA GLY A 74 19.58 -6.54 -7.75
C GLY A 74 20.04 -8.00 -7.69
N ILE A 75 20.48 -8.60 -8.79
CA ILE A 75 20.99 -9.98 -8.79
C ILE A 75 22.16 -10.08 -7.82
N GLY A 76 21.99 -10.87 -6.75
CA GLY A 76 23.02 -11.08 -5.74
C GLY A 76 23.26 -9.88 -4.83
N ALA A 77 22.43 -8.83 -4.87
CA ALA A 77 22.50 -7.75 -3.89
C ALA A 77 22.04 -8.25 -2.52
N ILE A 78 22.81 -7.96 -1.48
CA ILE A 78 22.50 -8.35 -0.09
C ILE A 78 22.32 -7.07 0.72
N GLY A 79 21.11 -6.83 1.21
CA GLY A 79 20.83 -5.79 2.21
C GLY A 79 20.94 -6.38 3.61
N LEU A 80 21.69 -5.71 4.49
CA LEU A 80 21.79 -6.05 5.90
C LEU A 80 20.78 -5.28 6.77
N ASP A 81 19.97 -4.43 6.15
CA ASP A 81 18.94 -3.66 6.82
C ASP A 81 17.56 -4.32 6.69
N TRP A 82 16.80 -4.28 7.78
CA TRP A 82 15.44 -4.82 7.79
C TRP A 82 14.43 -3.87 7.11
N SER A 83 14.78 -2.60 6.94
CA SER A 83 13.97 -1.62 6.19
C SER A 83 13.79 -2.01 4.72
N SER A 84 14.86 -2.43 4.03
CA SER A 84 14.78 -2.91 2.64
C SER A 84 13.88 -4.14 2.48
N ILE A 85 13.92 -5.06 3.43
CA ILE A 85 13.06 -6.25 3.40
C ILE A 85 11.60 -5.87 3.71
N SER A 86 11.40 -4.99 4.68
CA SER A 86 10.07 -4.62 5.15
C SER A 86 9.34 -3.61 4.26
N SER A 87 10.05 -2.82 3.47
CA SER A 87 9.46 -1.91 2.49
C SER A 87 8.72 -2.66 1.37
N TYR A 88 9.23 -3.83 0.96
CA TYR A 88 8.64 -4.63 -0.12
C TYR A 88 7.50 -5.55 0.36
N LEU A 89 7.70 -6.29 1.46
CA LEU A 89 6.77 -7.33 1.93
C LEU A 89 5.90 -6.89 3.13
N GLY A 90 6.09 -5.68 3.65
CA GLY A 90 5.56 -5.27 4.94
C GLY A 90 6.30 -5.97 6.09
N SER A 91 5.61 -6.53 7.07
CA SER A 91 6.26 -7.37 8.09
C SER A 91 6.24 -8.84 7.64
N PRO A 92 7.33 -9.39 7.07
CA PRO A 92 7.35 -10.77 6.58
C PRO A 92 7.14 -11.78 7.73
N LEU A 93 7.44 -11.39 8.97
CA LEU A 93 7.19 -12.18 10.18
C LEU A 93 5.71 -12.44 10.44
N SER A 94 4.82 -11.58 9.93
CA SER A 94 3.36 -11.77 10.05
C SER A 94 2.73 -12.48 8.84
N SER A 95 3.48 -12.64 7.75
CA SER A 95 2.96 -13.27 6.53
C SER A 95 3.20 -14.79 6.55
N PRO A 96 2.21 -15.62 6.15
CA PRO A 96 2.39 -17.07 6.09
C PRO A 96 3.50 -17.46 5.10
N LEU A 97 4.23 -18.54 5.40
CA LEU A 97 5.34 -19.01 4.54
C LEU A 97 4.91 -19.28 3.08
N PHE A 98 3.73 -19.86 2.87
CA PHE A 98 3.18 -20.08 1.53
C PHE A 98 2.98 -18.77 0.75
N ALA A 99 2.48 -17.71 1.40
CA ALA A 99 2.30 -16.42 0.76
C ALA A 99 3.64 -15.79 0.39
N THR A 100 4.61 -15.83 1.32
CA THR A 100 5.97 -15.34 1.08
C THR A 100 6.67 -16.10 -0.05
N ALA A 101 6.52 -17.43 -0.11
CA ALA A 101 7.09 -18.24 -1.17
C ALA A 101 6.49 -17.92 -2.55
N ASN A 102 5.17 -17.68 -2.64
CA ASN A 102 4.53 -17.26 -3.89
C ASN A 102 4.99 -15.88 -4.34
N ILE A 103 5.12 -14.92 -3.42
CA ILE A 103 5.63 -13.59 -3.74
C ILE A 103 7.08 -13.66 -4.21
N ALA A 104 7.91 -14.48 -3.56
CA ALA A 104 9.29 -14.69 -3.97
C ALA A 104 9.39 -15.32 -5.37
N ALA A 105 8.56 -16.33 -5.66
CA ALA A 105 8.48 -16.94 -6.99
C ALA A 105 8.01 -15.94 -8.06
N GLY A 106 6.96 -15.18 -7.76
CA GLY A 106 6.44 -14.12 -8.63
C GLY A 106 7.47 -13.03 -8.90
N PHE A 107 8.18 -12.59 -7.85
CA PHE A 107 9.30 -11.65 -7.96
C PHE A 107 10.41 -12.20 -8.86
N PHE A 108 10.82 -13.46 -8.68
CA PHE A 108 11.85 -14.09 -9.50
C PHE A 108 11.45 -14.11 -10.99
N ILE A 109 10.22 -14.54 -11.28
CA ILE A 109 9.70 -14.57 -12.65
C ILE A 109 9.65 -13.15 -13.23
N TYR A 110 9.14 -12.19 -12.47
CA TYR A 110 8.99 -10.81 -12.93
C TYR A 110 10.33 -10.11 -13.19
N ILE A 111 11.21 -10.09 -12.19
CA ILE A 111 12.46 -9.32 -12.22
C ILE A 111 13.54 -10.03 -13.04
N TYR A 112 13.66 -11.35 -12.95
CA TYR A 112 14.79 -12.08 -13.55
C TYR A 112 14.45 -12.81 -14.84
N VAL A 113 13.17 -12.96 -15.18
CA VAL A 113 12.76 -13.62 -16.43
C VAL A 113 12.06 -12.62 -17.35
N VAL A 114 10.90 -12.10 -16.96
CA VAL A 114 10.06 -11.27 -17.83
C VAL A 114 10.73 -9.94 -18.19
N THR A 115 11.25 -9.21 -17.19
CA THR A 115 11.85 -7.88 -17.40
C THR A 115 13.10 -7.96 -18.31
N PRO A 116 14.07 -8.85 -18.05
CA PRO A 116 15.14 -9.20 -18.98
C PRO A 116 14.67 -9.49 -20.39
N ILE A 117 13.82 -10.50 -20.57
CA ILE A 117 13.39 -10.94 -21.90
C ILE A 117 12.78 -9.75 -22.65
N ALA A 118 11.86 -9.01 -22.04
CA ALA A 118 11.25 -7.85 -22.68
C ALA A 118 12.27 -6.75 -23.04
N TYR A 119 13.27 -6.50 -22.20
CA TYR A 119 14.34 -5.53 -22.48
C TYR A 119 15.24 -5.97 -23.64
N TRP A 120 15.72 -7.22 -23.63
CA TRP A 120 16.60 -7.74 -24.68
C TRP A 120 15.89 -7.94 -26.02
N PHE A 121 14.60 -8.29 -26.03
CA PHE A 121 13.77 -8.32 -27.24
C PHE A 121 13.31 -6.92 -27.71
N ASN A 122 13.74 -5.86 -27.02
CA ASN A 122 13.43 -4.46 -27.34
C ASN A 122 11.92 -4.18 -27.42
N VAL A 123 11.14 -4.82 -26.55
CA VAL A 123 9.69 -4.60 -26.45
C VAL A 123 9.45 -3.18 -25.92
N TYR A 124 8.64 -2.39 -26.63
CA TYR A 124 8.42 -0.95 -26.35
C TYR A 124 9.69 -0.08 -26.43
N GLU A 125 10.61 -0.40 -27.33
CA GLU A 125 11.87 0.37 -27.51
C GLU A 125 12.71 0.43 -26.22
N ALA A 126 12.58 -0.61 -25.39
CA ALA A 126 13.18 -0.73 -24.06
C ALA A 126 14.65 -0.32 -23.97
N ARG A 127 15.46 -0.62 -24.99
CA ARG A 127 16.92 -0.38 -24.98
C ARG A 127 17.30 1.09 -24.98
N ASN A 128 16.36 1.99 -25.28
CA ASN A 128 16.60 3.43 -25.23
C ASN A 128 16.55 3.97 -23.78
N PHE A 129 16.09 3.16 -22.82
CA PHE A 129 15.84 3.55 -21.44
C PHE A 129 16.58 2.64 -20.45
N PRO A 130 16.79 3.08 -19.20
CA PRO A 130 17.29 2.19 -18.15
C PRO A 130 16.36 0.99 -17.92
N ILE A 131 16.92 -0.21 -17.71
CA ILE A 131 16.15 -1.45 -17.41
C ILE A 131 15.22 -1.24 -16.21
N PHE A 132 15.72 -0.57 -15.17
CA PHE A 132 15.03 -0.31 -13.92
C PHE A 132 14.95 1.21 -13.69
N SER A 133 13.75 1.77 -13.82
CA SER A 133 13.46 3.18 -13.52
C SER A 133 11.96 3.40 -13.38
N ASP A 134 11.57 4.28 -12.46
CA ASP A 134 10.23 4.83 -12.31
C ASP A 134 10.02 6.14 -13.11
N GLY A 135 11.07 6.61 -13.78
CA GLY A 135 11.05 7.84 -14.58
C GLY A 135 10.29 7.70 -15.90
N LEU A 136 9.95 8.87 -16.45
CA LEU A 136 9.32 9.01 -17.75
C LEU A 136 10.36 9.53 -18.76
N PHE A 137 10.32 9.02 -19.99
CA PHE A 137 11.34 9.29 -21.00
C PHE A 137 10.75 9.75 -22.34
N THR A 138 11.53 10.50 -23.12
CA THR A 138 11.27 10.79 -24.54
C THR A 138 11.79 9.64 -25.41
N ALA A 139 11.42 9.57 -26.69
CA ALA A 139 11.92 8.51 -27.60
C ALA A 139 13.46 8.37 -27.64
N THR A 140 14.21 9.44 -27.32
CA THR A 140 15.67 9.47 -27.33
C THR A 140 16.33 9.05 -26.01
N GLY A 141 15.55 8.68 -24.99
CA GLY A 141 16.07 8.26 -23.68
C GLY A 141 16.31 9.40 -22.68
N GLN A 142 15.97 10.64 -23.05
CA GLN A 142 16.05 11.80 -22.15
C GLN A 142 14.87 11.80 -21.18
N LYS A 143 15.03 12.37 -19.98
CA LYS A 143 13.92 12.54 -19.03
C LYS A 143 12.84 13.43 -19.65
N TYR A 144 11.59 12.97 -19.59
CA TYR A 144 10.46 13.70 -20.15
C TYR A 144 10.11 14.90 -19.26
N ASN A 145 9.96 16.09 -19.86
CA ASN A 145 9.62 17.29 -19.11
C ASN A 145 8.10 17.40 -18.93
N ILE A 146 7.59 16.93 -17.80
CA ILE A 146 6.15 16.91 -17.50
C ILE A 146 5.56 18.32 -17.40
N SER A 147 6.31 19.31 -16.91
CA SER A 147 5.80 20.69 -16.80
C SER A 147 5.62 21.37 -18.16
N SER A 148 6.14 20.79 -19.24
CA SER A 148 5.95 21.32 -20.60
C SER A 148 4.62 20.89 -21.24
N ILE A 149 3.94 19.89 -20.68
CA ILE A 149 2.67 19.34 -21.21
C ILE A 149 1.48 19.61 -20.28
N VAL A 150 1.70 20.39 -19.22
CA VAL A 150 0.69 20.78 -18.25
C VAL A 150 0.65 22.30 -18.23
N ASP A 151 -0.52 22.89 -18.42
CA ASP A 151 -0.70 24.34 -18.39
C ASP A 151 -0.70 24.91 -16.96
N SER A 152 -0.80 26.23 -16.83
CA SER A 152 -0.87 26.92 -15.53
C SER A 152 -2.11 26.60 -14.71
N GLU A 153 -3.13 26.01 -15.34
CA GLU A 153 -4.40 25.60 -14.73
C GLU A 153 -4.41 24.09 -14.44
N PHE A 154 -3.26 23.42 -14.56
CA PHE A 154 -3.08 21.98 -14.39
C PHE A 154 -3.91 21.12 -15.35
N HIS A 155 -4.32 21.63 -16.50
CA HIS A 155 -4.86 20.83 -17.59
C HIS A 155 -3.73 20.28 -18.47
N PHE A 156 -4.04 19.16 -19.11
CA PHE A 156 -3.15 18.55 -20.09
C PHE A 156 -3.21 19.32 -21.43
N ASP A 157 -2.06 19.80 -21.89
CA ASP A 157 -1.93 20.46 -23.19
C ASP A 157 -1.60 19.45 -24.29
N ALA A 158 -2.62 19.12 -25.10
CA ALA A 158 -2.49 18.19 -26.22
C ALA A 158 -1.54 18.70 -27.32
N ASN A 159 -1.49 20.01 -27.58
CA ASN A 159 -0.62 20.57 -28.62
C ASN A 159 0.85 20.50 -28.20
N ALA A 160 1.13 20.82 -26.94
CA ALA A 160 2.48 20.66 -26.39
C ALA A 160 2.91 19.19 -26.36
N TYR A 161 1.97 18.28 -26.04
CA TYR A 161 2.23 16.84 -26.09
C TYR A 161 2.56 16.35 -27.51
N GLU A 162 1.80 16.75 -28.52
CA GLU A 162 2.09 16.40 -29.92
C GLU A 162 3.46 16.90 -30.37
N LYS A 163 3.87 18.09 -29.92
CA LYS A 163 5.19 18.66 -30.23
C LYS A 163 6.34 17.93 -29.52
N ASN A 164 6.15 17.57 -28.26
CA ASN A 164 7.16 16.87 -27.45
C ASN A 164 7.25 15.38 -27.76
N GLY A 165 6.21 14.82 -28.39
CA GLY A 165 6.12 13.41 -28.74
C GLY A 165 5.62 12.53 -27.60
N PRO A 166 5.40 11.23 -27.89
CA PRO A 166 4.85 10.29 -26.94
C PRO A 166 5.80 10.07 -25.76
N LEU A 167 5.19 9.75 -24.63
CA LEU A 167 5.89 9.46 -23.39
C LEU A 167 6.19 7.97 -23.29
N TYR A 168 7.43 7.65 -22.94
CA TYR A 168 7.92 6.29 -22.78
C TYR A 168 8.20 6.00 -21.31
N ILE A 169 8.02 4.74 -20.94
CA ILE A 169 8.28 4.23 -19.60
C ILE A 169 9.24 3.05 -19.69
N SER A 170 10.01 2.81 -18.62
CA SER A 170 10.89 1.64 -18.58
C SER A 170 10.08 0.34 -18.68
N THR A 171 10.72 -0.71 -19.20
CA THR A 171 10.09 -2.04 -19.31
C THR A 171 9.69 -2.59 -17.94
N PHE A 172 10.52 -2.34 -16.91
CA PHE A 172 10.19 -2.68 -15.53
C PHE A 172 8.87 -2.03 -15.11
N PHE A 173 8.71 -0.73 -15.34
CA PHE A 173 7.52 0.01 -14.95
C PHE A 173 6.28 -0.43 -15.74
N ALA A 174 6.41 -0.64 -17.05
CA ALA A 174 5.34 -1.13 -17.91
C ALA A 174 4.80 -2.50 -17.47
N VAL A 175 5.70 -3.46 -17.22
CA VAL A 175 5.33 -4.81 -16.77
C VAL A 175 4.75 -4.76 -15.35
N SER A 176 5.25 -3.89 -14.46
CA SER A 176 4.68 -3.64 -13.14
C SER A 176 3.20 -3.21 -13.21
N TYR A 177 2.86 -2.27 -14.11
CA TYR A 177 1.47 -1.85 -14.32
C TYR A 177 0.61 -3.01 -14.83
N GLY A 178 1.11 -3.78 -15.80
CA GLY A 178 0.43 -4.96 -16.33
C GLY A 178 0.13 -6.00 -15.24
N LEU A 179 1.11 -6.31 -14.39
CA LEU A 179 0.93 -7.19 -13.24
C LEU A 179 -0.02 -6.61 -12.19
N GLY A 180 -0.04 -5.28 -12.01
CA GLY A 180 -1.00 -4.60 -11.15
C GLY A 180 -2.45 -4.83 -11.59
N PHE A 181 -2.75 -4.67 -12.89
CA PHE A 181 -4.07 -4.98 -13.45
C PHE A 181 -4.43 -6.47 -13.32
N ALA A 182 -3.46 -7.35 -13.59
CA ALA A 182 -3.62 -8.79 -13.43
C ALA A 182 -3.88 -9.19 -11.96
N CYS A 183 -3.22 -8.54 -11.01
CA CYS A 183 -3.38 -8.81 -9.58
C CYS A 183 -4.79 -8.49 -9.08
N LEU A 184 -5.36 -7.36 -9.51
CA LEU A 184 -6.71 -6.95 -9.10
C LEU A 184 -7.80 -7.87 -9.67
N THR A 185 -7.68 -8.22 -10.94
CA THR A 185 -8.61 -9.17 -11.58
C THR A 185 -8.46 -10.58 -10.98
N ALA A 186 -7.23 -11.05 -10.77
CA ALA A 186 -6.94 -12.30 -10.09
C ALA A 186 -7.49 -12.33 -8.65
N THR A 187 -7.43 -11.20 -7.93
CA THR A 187 -8.01 -11.08 -6.57
C THR A 187 -9.51 -11.34 -6.59
N ILE A 188 -10.25 -10.72 -7.50
CA ILE A 188 -11.70 -10.93 -7.63
C ILE A 188 -11.98 -12.40 -7.95
N VAL A 189 -11.33 -12.94 -8.98
CA VAL A 189 -11.54 -14.32 -9.43
C VAL A 189 -11.20 -15.32 -8.32
N HIS A 190 -10.09 -15.12 -7.61
CA HIS A 190 -9.66 -15.96 -6.51
C HIS A 190 -10.68 -15.95 -5.36
N VAL A 191 -11.15 -14.77 -4.95
CA VAL A 191 -12.15 -14.67 -3.89
C VAL A 191 -13.48 -15.31 -4.30
N LEU A 192 -13.94 -15.10 -5.53
CA LEU A 192 -15.18 -15.69 -6.02
C LEU A 192 -15.11 -17.22 -6.12
N LEU A 193 -14.02 -17.77 -6.63
CA LEU A 193 -13.88 -19.22 -6.83
C LEU A 193 -13.62 -19.98 -5.52
N PHE A 194 -12.72 -19.47 -4.67
CA PHE A 194 -12.28 -20.21 -3.47
C PHE A 194 -13.08 -19.85 -2.22
N HIS A 195 -13.49 -18.58 -2.08
CA HIS A 195 -14.21 -18.10 -0.89
C HIS A 195 -15.68 -17.76 -1.17
N GLY A 196 -16.16 -17.81 -2.42
CA GLY A 196 -17.52 -17.43 -2.76
C GLY A 196 -18.60 -18.24 -2.04
N SER A 197 -18.38 -19.56 -1.89
CA SER A 197 -19.29 -20.44 -1.16
C SER A 197 -19.32 -20.12 0.34
N GLU A 198 -18.16 -19.85 0.93
CA GLU A 198 -18.03 -19.44 2.34
C GLU A 198 -18.68 -18.08 2.58
N ILE A 199 -18.43 -17.09 1.70
CA ILE A 199 -19.07 -15.77 1.75
C ILE A 199 -20.58 -15.92 1.70
N TRP A 200 -21.11 -16.73 0.77
CA TRP A 200 -22.55 -16.96 0.67
C TRP A 200 -23.13 -17.58 1.94
N GLN A 201 -22.46 -18.59 2.50
CA GLN A 201 -22.90 -19.23 3.74
C GLN A 201 -22.83 -18.26 4.93
N LEU A 202 -21.75 -17.48 5.04
CA LEU A 202 -21.55 -16.48 6.09
C LEU A 202 -22.54 -15.33 5.97
N SER A 203 -22.81 -14.82 4.77
CA SER A 203 -23.85 -13.83 4.53
C SER A 203 -25.22 -14.38 4.95
N LYS A 204 -25.57 -15.61 4.54
CA LYS A 204 -26.84 -16.24 4.92
C LYS A 204 -26.95 -16.47 6.44
N SER A 205 -25.86 -16.86 7.10
CA SER A 205 -25.84 -17.10 8.55
C SER A 205 -25.73 -15.83 9.39
N ALA A 206 -25.19 -14.73 8.85
CA ALA A 206 -25.28 -13.41 9.47
C ALA A 206 -26.74 -12.93 9.57
N PHE A 207 -27.57 -13.26 8.58
CA PHE A 207 -29.02 -13.03 8.64
C PHE A 207 -29.77 -14.08 9.48
N GLN A 208 -29.17 -15.25 9.72
CA GLN A 208 -29.76 -16.36 10.46
C GLN A 208 -28.94 -16.65 11.72
N ASP A 209 -29.03 -15.73 12.69
CA ASP A 209 -28.50 -15.72 14.07
C ASP A 209 -27.97 -17.08 14.65
N ARG A 210 -26.90 -17.65 14.08
CA ARG A 210 -26.37 -18.97 14.47
C ARG A 210 -24.85 -19.02 14.60
N LYS A 211 -24.45 -19.77 15.64
CA LYS A 211 -23.10 -20.02 16.16
C LYS A 211 -22.36 -18.77 16.64
N MET A 212 -22.81 -18.27 17.78
CA MET A 212 -22.00 -17.37 18.62
C MET A 212 -20.76 -18.10 19.14
N ASP A 213 -19.60 -17.60 18.73
CA ASP A 213 -18.31 -18.00 19.27
C ASP A 213 -18.18 -17.56 20.75
N VAL A 214 -17.19 -18.13 21.44
CA VAL A 214 -16.95 -17.82 22.86
C VAL A 214 -16.65 -16.33 23.03
N HIS A 215 -15.96 -15.69 22.08
CA HIS A 215 -15.64 -14.27 22.23
C HIS A 215 -16.88 -13.40 22.10
N THR A 216 -17.79 -13.67 21.16
CA THR A 216 -19.07 -12.96 21.04
C THR A 216 -19.97 -13.20 22.24
N LYS A 217 -19.99 -14.42 22.82
CA LYS A 217 -20.71 -14.69 24.07
C LYS A 217 -20.25 -13.77 25.21
N LEU A 218 -18.93 -13.65 25.41
CA LEU A 218 -18.39 -12.75 26.43
C LEU A 218 -18.64 -11.27 26.10
N MET A 219 -18.61 -10.89 24.83
CA MET A 219 -18.82 -9.52 24.38
C MET A 219 -20.28 -9.07 24.41
N ARG A 220 -21.25 -10.00 24.51
CA ARG A 220 -22.69 -9.70 24.56
C ARG A 220 -23.09 -8.80 25.74
N ARG A 221 -22.27 -8.75 26.80
CA ARG A 221 -22.47 -7.83 27.93
C ARG A 221 -22.32 -6.36 27.52
N TYR A 222 -21.53 -6.06 26.48
CA TYR A 222 -21.29 -4.71 26.02
C TYR A 222 -22.30 -4.32 24.94
N ARG A 223 -22.78 -3.07 24.99
CA ARG A 223 -23.63 -2.52 23.92
C ARG A 223 -22.82 -2.40 22.65
N GLN A 224 -23.31 -3.00 21.58
CA GLN A 224 -22.73 -2.85 20.24
C GLN A 224 -22.82 -1.39 19.77
N VAL A 225 -21.95 -1.06 18.81
CA VAL A 225 -21.99 0.23 18.13
C VAL A 225 -23.17 0.22 17.18
N PRO A 226 -24.09 1.20 17.26
CA PRO A 226 -25.17 1.31 16.30
C PRO A 226 -24.63 1.48 14.88
N GLU A 227 -25.17 0.76 13.91
CA GLU A 227 -24.74 0.83 12.50
C GLU A 227 -24.82 2.25 11.93
N TRP A 228 -25.82 3.02 12.38
CA TRP A 228 -26.01 4.40 11.95
C TRP A 228 -24.83 5.33 12.30
N TRP A 229 -24.00 5.01 13.31
CA TRP A 229 -22.79 5.80 13.59
C TRP A 229 -21.81 5.75 12.42
N PHE A 230 -21.63 4.56 11.82
CA PHE A 230 -20.75 4.40 10.65
C PHE A 230 -21.35 5.06 9.41
N ILE A 231 -22.68 4.92 9.21
CA ILE A 231 -23.37 5.55 8.09
C ILE A 231 -23.30 7.08 8.21
N CYS A 232 -23.51 7.65 9.39
CA CYS A 232 -23.39 9.10 9.60
C CYS A 232 -21.98 9.60 9.32
N ILE A 233 -20.93 8.90 9.75
CA ILE A 233 -19.55 9.29 9.43
C ILE A 233 -19.28 9.18 7.93
N LEU A 234 -19.73 8.10 7.29
CA LEU A 234 -19.56 7.90 5.84
C LEU A 234 -20.26 8.98 5.03
N VAL A 235 -21.51 9.30 5.36
CA VAL A 235 -22.29 10.33 4.67
C VAL A 235 -21.72 11.71 4.94
N ALA A 236 -21.33 12.02 6.19
CA ALA A 236 -20.72 13.30 6.53
C ALA A 236 -19.37 13.49 5.83
N SER A 237 -18.50 12.48 5.83
CA SER A 237 -17.21 12.56 5.16
C SER A 237 -17.37 12.68 3.64
N ALA A 238 -18.24 11.86 3.03
CA ALA A 238 -18.53 11.95 1.60
C ALA A 238 -19.12 13.32 1.23
N ALA A 239 -20.05 13.87 2.02
CA ALA A 239 -20.63 15.19 1.79
C ALA A 239 -19.58 16.31 1.90
N ILE A 240 -18.69 16.25 2.90
CA ILE A 240 -17.58 17.21 3.03
C ILE A 240 -16.62 17.09 1.84
N THR A 241 -16.31 15.88 1.39
CA THR A 241 -15.46 15.66 0.22
C THR A 241 -16.12 16.21 -1.06
N VAL A 242 -17.40 15.95 -1.29
CA VAL A 242 -18.16 16.51 -2.42
C VAL A 242 -18.18 18.03 -2.35
N PHE A 243 -18.49 18.61 -1.20
CA PHE A 243 -18.49 20.04 -1.01
C PHE A 243 -17.11 20.66 -1.30
N THR A 244 -16.03 20.03 -0.82
CA THR A 244 -14.66 20.52 -1.02
C THR A 244 -14.28 20.47 -2.50
N CYS A 245 -14.58 19.37 -3.20
CA CYS A 245 -14.28 19.25 -4.62
C CYS A 245 -15.10 20.20 -5.50
N GLU A 246 -16.37 20.45 -5.14
CA GLU A 246 -17.22 21.39 -5.88
C GLU A 246 -16.81 22.85 -5.60
N TYR A 247 -16.48 23.18 -4.35
CA TYR A 247 -16.06 24.54 -3.98
C TYR A 247 -14.69 24.90 -4.56
N TYR A 248 -13.75 23.95 -4.57
CA TYR A 248 -12.40 24.13 -5.13
C TYR A 248 -12.27 23.45 -6.51
N ILE A 249 -13.32 23.51 -7.33
CA ILE A 249 -13.33 22.81 -8.63
C ILE A 249 -12.22 23.28 -9.57
N GLU A 250 -11.85 24.56 -9.52
CA GLU A 250 -10.76 25.12 -10.33
C GLU A 250 -9.39 24.51 -9.97
N GLN A 251 -9.21 24.07 -8.73
CA GLN A 251 -7.94 23.49 -8.25
C GLN A 251 -7.96 21.95 -8.30
N LEU A 252 -9.03 21.32 -7.81
CA LEU A 252 -9.14 19.87 -7.68
C LEU A 252 -9.64 19.20 -8.96
N GLN A 253 -10.38 19.95 -9.79
CA GLN A 253 -10.92 19.54 -11.09
C GLN A 253 -11.84 18.31 -11.04
N LEU A 254 -12.11 17.72 -9.86
CA LEU A 254 -12.87 16.50 -9.71
C LEU A 254 -14.36 16.81 -9.51
N PRO A 255 -15.24 16.43 -10.45
CA PRO A 255 -16.68 16.66 -10.29
C PRO A 255 -17.29 15.72 -9.23
N TRP A 256 -18.44 16.12 -8.67
CA TRP A 256 -19.15 15.37 -7.61
C TRP A 256 -19.39 13.88 -7.92
N TRP A 257 -19.68 13.53 -9.19
CA TRP A 257 -19.92 12.14 -9.59
C TRP A 257 -18.67 11.27 -9.46
N GLY A 258 -17.47 11.85 -9.62
CA GLY A 258 -16.20 11.14 -9.48
C GLY A 258 -16.00 10.63 -8.06
N ILE A 259 -16.46 11.37 -7.06
CA ILE A 259 -16.38 10.95 -5.65
C ILE A 259 -17.33 9.79 -5.37
N LEU A 260 -18.56 9.85 -5.88
CA LEU A 260 -19.52 8.76 -5.74
C LEU A 260 -19.01 7.48 -6.41
N LEU A 261 -18.40 7.60 -7.58
CA LEU A 261 -17.77 6.47 -8.27
C LEU A 261 -16.58 5.92 -7.46
N ALA A 262 -15.73 6.77 -6.89
CA ALA A 262 -14.64 6.34 -6.02
C ALA A 262 -15.16 5.58 -4.80
N CYS A 263 -16.21 6.09 -4.13
CA CYS A 263 -16.87 5.40 -3.01
C CYS A 263 -17.43 4.03 -3.42
N ALA A 264 -18.09 3.94 -4.58
CA ALA A 264 -18.63 2.68 -5.09
C ALA A 264 -17.52 1.65 -5.36
N LEU A 265 -16.43 2.06 -6.00
CA LEU A 265 -15.26 1.21 -6.24
C LEU A 265 -14.63 0.76 -4.91
N SER A 266 -14.45 1.68 -3.96
CA SER A 266 -13.90 1.36 -2.65
C SER A 266 -14.76 0.33 -1.91
N ILE A 267 -16.09 0.48 -1.90
CA ILE A 267 -17.00 -0.48 -1.27
C ILE A 267 -16.87 -1.86 -1.91
N PHE A 268 -16.88 -1.91 -3.25
CA PHE A 268 -16.76 -3.17 -4.00
C PHE A 268 -15.45 -3.89 -3.71
N TYR A 269 -14.32 -3.19 -3.78
CA TYR A 269 -12.99 -3.79 -3.60
C TYR A 269 -12.60 -4.04 -2.14
N THR A 270 -13.26 -3.40 -1.17
CA THR A 270 -12.98 -3.61 0.27
C THR A 270 -13.15 -5.08 0.67
N LEU A 271 -14.20 -5.74 0.18
CA LEU A 271 -14.47 -7.14 0.56
C LEU A 271 -13.41 -8.12 -0.01
N PRO A 272 -13.13 -8.15 -1.34
CA PRO A 272 -12.11 -9.05 -1.88
C PRO A 272 -10.71 -8.80 -1.31
N ILE A 273 -10.30 -7.53 -1.23
CA ILE A 273 -8.99 -7.16 -0.69
C ILE A 273 -8.91 -7.59 0.79
N GLY A 274 -9.98 -7.36 1.56
CA GLY A 274 -10.01 -7.74 2.98
C GLY A 274 -9.84 -9.23 3.22
N ILE A 275 -10.39 -10.08 2.35
CA ILE A 275 -10.23 -11.54 2.44
C ILE A 275 -8.77 -11.93 2.16
N ILE A 276 -8.17 -11.40 1.08
CA ILE A 276 -6.76 -11.65 0.77
C ILE A 276 -5.84 -11.16 1.89
N THR A 277 -6.08 -9.96 2.42
CA THR A 277 -5.31 -9.41 3.54
C THR A 277 -5.47 -10.26 4.79
N ALA A 278 -6.66 -10.79 5.07
CA ALA A 278 -6.88 -11.66 6.22
C ALA A 278 -6.17 -13.02 6.12
N THR A 279 -6.01 -13.58 4.92
CA THR A 279 -5.39 -14.90 4.70
C THR A 279 -3.88 -14.81 4.46
N THR A 280 -3.42 -13.82 3.70
CA THR A 280 -2.02 -13.70 3.26
C THR A 280 -1.23 -12.61 3.96
N ASN A 281 -1.92 -11.73 4.72
CA ASN A 281 -1.33 -10.53 5.31
C ASN A 281 -0.78 -9.53 4.26
N GLN A 282 -1.29 -9.61 3.02
CA GLN A 282 -0.92 -8.72 1.91
C GLN A 282 -2.12 -7.89 1.45
N THR A 283 -1.88 -6.64 1.11
CA THR A 283 -2.94 -5.69 0.73
C THR A 283 -2.70 -5.17 -0.68
N PRO A 284 -3.33 -5.79 -1.70
CA PRO A 284 -3.29 -5.29 -3.07
C PRO A 284 -3.74 -3.82 -3.16
N GLY A 285 -3.01 -3.03 -3.95
CA GLY A 285 -3.31 -1.61 -4.15
C GLY A 285 -4.26 -1.36 -5.32
N LEU A 286 -5.14 -0.36 -5.16
CA LEU A 286 -6.12 0.06 -6.17
C LEU A 286 -5.68 1.26 -7.02
N ASN A 287 -4.46 1.76 -6.81
CA ASN A 287 -3.95 2.96 -7.49
C ASN A 287 -4.05 2.85 -9.01
N ILE A 288 -3.56 1.74 -9.57
CA ILE A 288 -3.43 1.57 -11.01
C ILE A 288 -4.80 1.54 -11.70
N ILE A 289 -5.78 0.82 -11.13
CA ILE A 289 -7.11 0.73 -11.75
C ILE A 289 -7.91 2.02 -11.58
N THR A 290 -7.76 2.72 -10.46
CA THR A 290 -8.47 3.98 -10.22
C THR A 290 -7.95 5.08 -11.15
N GLU A 291 -6.63 5.17 -11.32
CA GLU A 291 -6.01 6.08 -12.30
C GLU A 291 -6.46 5.77 -13.74
N TYR A 292 -6.55 4.48 -14.08
CA TYR A 292 -6.97 4.06 -15.41
C TYR A 292 -8.45 4.38 -15.68
N ILE A 293 -9.35 4.06 -14.75
CA ILE A 293 -10.79 4.33 -14.89
C ILE A 293 -11.04 5.84 -15.08
N MET A 294 -10.44 6.67 -14.22
CA MET A 294 -10.68 8.11 -14.29
C MET A 294 -9.98 8.76 -15.48
N GLY A 295 -8.78 8.29 -15.85
CA GLY A 295 -8.10 8.74 -17.06
C GLY A 295 -8.91 8.53 -18.35
N TYR A 296 -9.72 7.46 -18.41
CA TYR A 296 -10.63 7.21 -19.54
C TYR A 296 -11.95 7.96 -19.44
N LEU A 297 -12.54 8.07 -18.25
CA LEU A 297 -13.83 8.74 -18.06
C LEU A 297 -13.74 10.26 -18.12
N TYR A 298 -12.61 10.82 -17.71
CA TYR A 298 -12.42 12.27 -17.61
C TYR A 298 -10.99 12.67 -18.03
N PRO A 299 -10.69 12.55 -19.35
CA PRO A 299 -9.36 12.80 -19.87
C PRO A 299 -8.96 14.27 -19.77
N GLY A 300 -7.65 14.51 -19.76
CA GLY A 300 -7.07 15.85 -19.83
C GLY A 300 -6.98 16.60 -18.49
N ARG A 301 -7.37 15.98 -17.38
CA ARG A 301 -7.34 16.57 -16.03
C ARG A 301 -6.52 15.70 -15.06
N PRO A 302 -5.18 15.86 -15.04
CA PRO A 302 -4.27 15.10 -14.17
C PRO A 302 -4.60 15.23 -12.68
N VAL A 303 -5.01 16.41 -12.22
CA VAL A 303 -5.33 16.64 -10.79
C VAL A 303 -6.57 15.87 -10.38
N ALA A 304 -7.63 15.91 -11.20
CA ALA A 304 -8.83 15.12 -10.98
C ALA A 304 -8.51 13.61 -10.90
N ASN A 305 -7.62 13.12 -11.76
CA ASN A 305 -7.17 11.72 -11.75
C ASN A 305 -6.46 11.35 -10.44
N MET A 306 -5.54 12.21 -9.97
CA MET A 306 -4.84 12.01 -8.71
C MET A 306 -5.80 12.05 -7.50
N CYS A 307 -6.73 12.99 -7.46
CA CYS A 307 -7.75 13.06 -6.42
C CYS A 307 -8.61 11.80 -6.39
N PHE A 308 -9.09 11.34 -7.55
CA PHE A 308 -9.89 10.12 -7.66
C PHE A 308 -9.13 8.89 -7.14
N LYS A 309 -7.85 8.75 -7.51
CA LYS A 309 -6.98 7.69 -6.99
C LYS A 309 -6.89 7.74 -5.47
N VAL A 310 -6.62 8.91 -4.89
CA VAL A 310 -6.47 9.05 -3.44
C VAL A 310 -7.74 8.59 -2.73
N TYR A 311 -8.91 9.08 -3.17
CA TYR A 311 -10.18 8.69 -2.56
C TYR A 311 -10.50 7.20 -2.75
N GLY A 312 -10.29 6.66 -3.96
CA GLY A 312 -10.57 5.26 -4.27
C GLY A 312 -9.63 4.27 -3.57
N HIS A 313 -8.37 4.66 -3.37
CA HIS A 313 -7.33 3.79 -2.83
C HIS A 313 -7.17 3.85 -1.32
N VAL A 314 -7.24 5.06 -0.73
CA VAL A 314 -7.03 5.24 0.72
C VAL A 314 -8.22 4.72 1.51
N ALA A 315 -9.46 4.88 1.00
CA ALA A 315 -10.66 4.47 1.72
C ALA A 315 -10.68 2.97 2.09
N PRO A 316 -10.40 2.01 1.18
CA PRO A 316 -10.33 0.59 1.53
C PRO A 316 -9.24 0.26 2.54
N ARG A 317 -8.07 0.92 2.47
CA ARG A 317 -7.01 0.73 3.46
C ARG A 317 -7.44 1.17 4.85
N GLN A 318 -8.11 2.32 4.96
CA GLN A 318 -8.64 2.78 6.23
C GLN A 318 -9.75 1.87 6.76
N ALA A 319 -10.63 1.38 5.88
CA ALA A 319 -11.65 0.40 6.25
C ALA A 319 -11.04 -0.88 6.83
N LEU A 320 -9.98 -1.41 6.21
CA LEU A 320 -9.29 -2.61 6.70
C LEU A 320 -8.56 -2.37 8.01
N ALA A 321 -7.86 -1.24 8.17
CA ALA A 321 -7.21 -0.87 9.44
C ALA A 321 -8.22 -0.77 10.58
N PHE A 322 -9.34 -0.10 10.31
CA PHE A 322 -10.44 0.04 11.26
C PHE A 322 -11.05 -1.31 11.67
N LEU A 323 -11.25 -2.22 10.71
CA LEU A 323 -11.71 -3.60 10.97
C LEU A 323 -10.69 -4.42 11.78
N GLN A 324 -9.39 -4.30 11.48
CA GLN A 324 -8.32 -4.97 12.22
C GLN A 324 -8.32 -4.56 13.69
N ASP A 325 -8.47 -3.27 13.96
CA ASP A 325 -8.55 -2.73 15.30
C ASP A 325 -9.83 -3.19 16.04
N PHE A 326 -11.00 -3.21 15.38
CA PHE A 326 -12.21 -3.77 15.99
C PHE A 326 -12.04 -5.23 16.39
N LYS A 327 -11.39 -6.02 15.52
CA LYS A 327 -11.07 -7.42 15.79
C LYS A 327 -10.12 -7.55 16.98
N LEU A 328 -9.10 -6.70 17.07
CA LEU A 328 -8.20 -6.65 18.22
C LEU A 328 -8.94 -6.29 19.51
N GLY A 329 -9.79 -5.26 19.49
CA GLY A 329 -10.62 -4.85 20.62
C GLY A 329 -11.56 -5.96 21.08
N HIS A 330 -12.13 -6.71 20.14
CA HIS A 330 -12.99 -7.87 20.42
C HIS A 330 -12.22 -9.00 21.14
N TYR A 331 -10.96 -9.24 20.76
CA TYR A 331 -10.08 -10.18 21.46
C TYR A 331 -9.67 -9.70 22.85
N MET A 332 -9.39 -8.40 22.99
CA MET A 332 -9.00 -7.77 24.26
C MET A 332 -10.16 -7.48 25.21
N LYS A 333 -11.40 -7.75 24.81
CA LYS A 333 -12.62 -7.47 25.59
C LYS A 333 -12.85 -5.99 25.91
N ILE A 334 -12.39 -5.11 25.01
CA ILE A 334 -12.63 -3.67 25.09
C ILE A 334 -14.07 -3.39 24.61
N PRO A 335 -14.86 -2.56 25.33
CA PRO A 335 -16.21 -2.20 24.91
C PRO A 335 -16.23 -1.60 23.48
N PRO A 336 -17.08 -2.08 22.55
CA PRO A 336 -17.06 -1.66 21.15
C PRO A 336 -17.26 -0.16 20.93
N ARG A 337 -18.11 0.49 21.74
CA ARG A 337 -18.35 1.95 21.67
C ARG A 337 -17.12 2.76 22.06
N THR A 338 -16.40 2.33 23.10
CA THR A 338 -15.15 2.97 23.51
C THR A 338 -14.09 2.79 22.45
N MET A 339 -14.01 1.61 21.82
CA MET A 339 -13.11 1.35 20.70
C MET A 339 -13.40 2.28 19.51
N PHE A 340 -14.67 2.40 19.12
CA PHE A 340 -15.10 3.31 18.06
C PHE A 340 -14.71 4.77 18.34
N MET A 341 -15.02 5.27 19.55
CA MET A 341 -14.68 6.64 19.93
C MET A 341 -13.17 6.86 19.95
N ALA A 342 -12.39 5.88 20.43
CA ALA A 342 -10.94 5.97 20.44
C ALA A 342 -10.36 6.03 19.02
N GLN A 343 -10.84 5.19 18.11
CA GLN A 343 -10.44 5.21 16.70
C GLN A 343 -10.78 6.55 16.05
N VAL A 344 -12.05 6.98 16.12
CA VAL A 344 -12.49 8.25 15.53
C VAL A 344 -11.65 9.41 16.08
N SER A 345 -11.43 9.46 17.39
CA SER A 345 -10.61 10.51 18.04
C SER A 345 -9.15 10.48 17.58
N TYR A 346 -8.57 9.30 17.43
CA TYR A 346 -7.20 9.13 16.94
C TYR A 346 -7.05 9.63 15.50
N TYR A 347 -7.98 9.25 14.62
CA TYR A 347 -7.99 9.70 13.23
C TYR A 347 -8.23 11.21 13.08
N THR A 348 -9.04 11.83 13.96
CA THR A 348 -9.22 13.29 14.01
C THR A 348 -7.97 14.01 14.53
N ARG A 349 -7.17 13.38 15.40
CA ARG A 349 -5.93 14.01 15.92
C ARG A 349 -4.77 13.99 14.93
N HIS A 350 -4.60 12.91 14.16
CA HIS A 350 -3.53 12.87 13.15
C HIS A 350 -3.75 13.90 12.04
N THR A 351 -5.00 14.14 11.62
CA THR A 351 -5.33 15.20 10.65
C THR A 351 -5.04 16.63 11.14
N ASN A 352 -4.96 16.86 12.45
CA ASN A 352 -4.50 18.14 13.00
C ASN A 352 -2.97 18.22 13.09
N ASN A 353 -2.28 17.11 13.28
CA ASN A 353 -0.82 17.10 13.40
C ASN A 353 -0.10 17.34 12.06
N ASP A 354 -0.69 16.87 10.95
CA ASP A 354 -0.21 17.17 9.59
C ASP A 354 -0.39 18.65 9.23
N ARG A 355 -1.32 19.35 9.88
CA ARG A 355 -1.57 20.79 9.70
C ARG A 355 -0.46 21.66 10.29
N TYR A 356 0.16 21.23 11.39
CA TYR A 356 1.31 21.92 12.01
C TYR A 356 2.60 21.70 11.21
N LEU A 357 2.78 20.54 10.59
CA LEU A 357 3.95 20.26 9.72
C LEU A 357 3.89 21.01 8.38
N SER A 358 2.70 21.43 7.92
CA SER A 358 2.57 22.28 6.73
C SER A 358 2.79 23.77 6.99
N GLU A 359 2.58 24.25 8.22
CA GLU A 359 2.86 25.65 8.58
C GLU A 359 4.36 25.90 8.83
N ASP A 360 5.11 24.89 9.29
CA ASP A 360 6.56 25.02 9.56
C ASP A 360 7.44 24.91 8.30
N ASN A 361 6.88 24.56 7.13
CA ASN A 361 7.62 24.50 5.85
C ASN A 361 7.57 25.82 5.04
N HIS A 362 7.17 26.93 5.69
CA HIS A 362 7.19 28.28 5.12
C HIS A 362 8.18 29.24 5.82
N ILE A 363 9.32 28.72 6.30
CA ILE A 363 10.49 29.53 6.69
C ILE A 363 11.71 29.13 5.86
#